data_AF-A0A939X8R4-F1
#
_entry.id   AF-A0A939X8R4-F1
#
_cell.length_a   1.000
_cell.length_b   1.000
_cell.length_c   1.000
_cell.angle_alpha   90.00
_cell.angle_beta   90.00
_cell.angle_gamma   90.00
#
_symmetry.space_group_name_H-M   'P 1'
#
loop_
_entity.id
_entity.type
_entity.pdbx_description
1 polymer ?
#
loop_
_entity_poly.entity_id
_entity_poly.type
_entity_poly.pdbx_seq_one_letter_code
_entity_poly.pdbx_strand_id
1 'polypeptide(L)'
;MYIVAFALPPIAIIIALLCGADTGYWWAYLLITLAAEGVIYLVFHFQTTSTEYLSGYVTSVTHHSAWVERREITETKYDSEGKSYTVKRIEHIKHPDEYFWALNTGKSFTITSNAFYRMCKRWGTEIERISVYHPNCVSGGDGEACYWDGDEYNTQTVTYTHRYYNPVKNSNSVFRGQRISRIEAKKLGLFDYPKTSGWEQDVLLVSKGVKHRCDYDEAAYELKHLNAFCGLQSEIHVFILLFPASVGVSIALKQRDYWEGCNKNEFVVCLGIEGTKIAWCHTLSWMDKPELDVKVKEYFIRHNKVQLKLFVIWLRNHLYLWKRKEFSDFKYLGWQMSQSGSTLFWAIVLALTIVVLLCSFWIG
;
A
#
# COMPACT_ATOMS: atom_id res chain seq x y z
N MET A 1 6.53 25.63 -14.45
CA MET A 1 5.16 25.97 -14.91
C MET A 1 4.15 25.95 -13.76
N TYR A 2 4.04 24.85 -12.99
CA TYR A 2 3.07 24.76 -11.88
C TYR A 2 3.33 25.70 -10.70
N ILE A 3 4.59 26.12 -10.46
CA ILE A 3 4.93 27.12 -9.43
C ILE A 3 4.20 28.46 -9.65
N VAL A 4 3.97 28.85 -10.91
CA VAL A 4 3.24 30.09 -11.25
C VAL A 4 1.77 30.00 -10.83
N ALA A 5 1.19 28.81 -10.85
CA ALA A 5 -0.20 28.60 -10.46
C ALA A 5 -0.42 28.71 -8.94
N PHE A 6 0.59 28.41 -8.13
CA PHE A 6 0.55 28.71 -6.68
C PHE A 6 0.61 30.22 -6.42
N ALA A 7 1.23 31.00 -7.30
CA ALA A 7 1.28 32.46 -7.15
C ALA A 7 -0.02 33.18 -7.56
N LEU A 8 -0.91 32.54 -8.32
CA LEU A 8 -2.12 33.18 -8.87
C LEU A 8 -3.11 33.65 -7.79
N PRO A 9 -3.52 32.82 -6.82
CA PRO A 9 -4.46 33.29 -5.78
C PRO A 9 -3.88 34.40 -4.89
N PRO A 10 -2.61 34.35 -4.42
CA PRO A 10 -2.00 35.47 -3.71
C PRO A 10 -1.96 36.77 -4.53
N ILE A 11 -1.62 36.69 -5.83
CA ILE A 11 -1.61 37.85 -6.72
C ILE A 11 -3.01 38.46 -6.88
N ALA A 12 -4.05 37.61 -7.01
CA ALA A 12 -5.43 38.08 -7.12
C ALA A 12 -5.88 38.85 -5.87
N ILE A 13 -5.46 38.43 -4.67
CA ILE A 13 -5.72 39.15 -3.42
C ILE A 13 -5.03 40.51 -3.42
N ILE A 14 -3.74 40.56 -3.81
CA ILE A 14 -2.99 41.82 -3.87
C ILE A 14 -3.69 42.81 -4.82
N ILE A 15 -4.14 42.34 -5.99
CA ILE A 15 -4.87 43.16 -6.95
C ILE A 15 -6.19 43.65 -6.35
N ALA A 16 -6.97 42.77 -5.70
CA ALA A 16 -8.22 43.16 -5.07
C ALA A 16 -8.04 44.23 -3.97
N LEU A 17 -7.01 44.08 -3.13
CA LEU A 17 -6.65 45.08 -2.11
C LEU A 17 -6.23 46.42 -2.73
N LEU A 18 -5.43 46.41 -3.80
CA LEU A 18 -5.03 47.63 -4.52
C LEU A 18 -6.22 48.33 -5.21
N CYS A 19 -7.24 47.57 -5.60
CA CYS A 19 -8.47 48.10 -6.21
C CYS A 19 -9.51 48.59 -5.18
N GLY A 20 -9.19 48.60 -3.88
CA GLY A 20 -10.05 49.16 -2.84
C GLY A 20 -11.06 48.17 -2.25
N ALA A 21 -10.82 46.86 -2.34
CA ALA A 21 -11.61 45.87 -1.59
C ALA A 21 -11.51 46.09 -0.07
N ASP A 22 -12.60 45.82 0.65
CA ASP A 22 -12.70 46.09 2.09
C ASP A 22 -11.63 45.32 2.89
N THR A 23 -10.90 46.05 3.73
CA THR A 23 -9.72 45.55 4.46
C THR A 23 -10.09 44.85 5.76
N GLY A 24 -11.35 44.88 6.20
CA GLY A 24 -11.80 44.29 7.47
C GLY A 24 -11.55 42.78 7.60
N TYR A 25 -11.49 42.04 6.48
CA TYR A 25 -11.37 40.58 6.45
C TYR A 25 -10.19 40.06 5.62
N TRP A 26 -9.12 40.83 5.48
CA TRP A 26 -7.94 40.46 4.66
C TRP A 26 -7.36 39.07 5.00
N TRP A 27 -7.41 38.70 6.29
CA TRP A 27 -6.93 37.43 6.81
C TRP A 27 -7.76 36.23 6.34
N ALA A 28 -9.05 36.42 6.03
CA ALA A 28 -9.92 35.36 5.52
C ALA A 28 -9.52 34.96 4.09
N TYR A 29 -9.15 35.93 3.25
CA TYR A 29 -8.65 35.67 1.89
C TYR A 29 -7.31 34.91 1.91
N LEU A 30 -6.43 35.23 2.86
CA LEU A 30 -5.19 34.50 3.08
C LEU A 30 -5.45 33.05 3.50
N LEU A 31 -6.38 32.82 4.44
CA LEU A 31 -6.76 31.46 4.86
C LEU A 31 -7.37 30.63 3.73
N ILE A 32 -8.23 31.24 2.90
CA ILE A 32 -8.83 30.57 1.73
C ILE A 32 -7.72 30.17 0.74
N THR A 33 -6.74 31.04 0.52
CA THR A 33 -5.60 30.77 -0.37
C THR A 33 -4.71 29.65 0.16
N LEU A 34 -4.36 29.68 1.45
CA LEU A 34 -3.58 28.61 2.08
C LEU A 34 -4.32 27.27 2.05
N ALA A 35 -5.63 27.27 2.29
CA ALA A 35 -6.46 26.07 2.19
C ALA A 35 -6.51 25.53 0.75
N ALA A 36 -6.64 26.42 -0.24
CA ALA A 36 -6.58 26.11 -1.67
C ALA A 36 -5.25 25.45 -2.07
N GLU A 37 -4.13 26.04 -1.66
CA GLU A 37 -2.79 25.50 -1.91
C GLU A 37 -2.61 24.13 -1.23
N GLY A 38 -3.13 23.97 -0.02
CA GLY A 38 -3.14 22.70 0.71
C GLY A 38 -3.91 21.61 -0.05
N VAL A 39 -5.11 21.92 -0.55
CA VAL A 39 -5.92 20.98 -1.35
C VAL A 39 -5.19 20.60 -2.64
N ILE A 40 -4.63 21.59 -3.33
CA ILE A 40 -3.83 21.37 -4.53
C ILE A 40 -2.66 20.43 -4.24
N TYR A 41 -1.86 20.73 -3.21
CA TYR A 41 -0.72 19.91 -2.80
C TYR A 41 -1.15 18.48 -2.48
N LEU A 42 -2.26 18.30 -1.77
CA LEU A 42 -2.82 16.98 -1.46
C LEU A 42 -3.20 16.22 -2.75
N VAL A 43 -3.85 16.87 -3.71
CA VAL A 43 -4.19 16.25 -5.00
C VAL A 43 -2.92 15.78 -5.72
N PHE A 44 -1.87 16.60 -5.76
CA PHE A 44 -0.57 16.20 -6.32
C PHE A 44 0.05 15.02 -5.59
N HIS A 45 0.06 15.09 -4.26
CA HIS A 45 0.66 14.06 -3.42
C HIS A 45 -0.04 12.72 -3.65
N PHE A 46 -1.38 12.67 -3.59
CA PHE A 46 -2.12 11.44 -3.82
C PHE A 46 -1.96 10.91 -5.25
N GLN A 47 -1.91 11.78 -6.26
CA GLN A 47 -1.73 11.34 -7.64
C GLN A 47 -0.34 10.72 -7.89
N THR A 48 0.69 11.14 -7.17
CA THR A 48 2.07 10.65 -7.33
C THR A 48 2.44 9.53 -6.37
N THR A 49 1.52 9.12 -5.49
CA THR A 49 1.72 7.96 -4.61
C THR A 49 1.31 6.65 -5.28
N SER A 50 2.10 5.61 -5.02
CA SER A 50 1.79 4.22 -5.32
C SER A 50 1.87 3.37 -4.06
N THR A 51 1.23 2.21 -4.11
CA THR A 51 1.22 1.23 -3.03
C THR A 51 2.35 0.24 -3.27
N GLU A 52 3.08 -0.12 -2.24
CA GLU A 52 4.06 -1.19 -2.22
C GLU A 52 3.48 -2.33 -1.39
N TYR A 53 3.47 -3.55 -1.92
CA TYR A 53 3.01 -4.73 -1.20
C TYR A 53 4.22 -5.42 -0.58
N LEU A 54 4.20 -5.54 0.74
CA LEU A 54 5.24 -6.19 1.52
C LEU A 54 4.65 -7.41 2.18
N SER A 55 5.46 -8.45 2.32
CA SER A 55 5.05 -9.67 2.99
C SER A 55 6.02 -10.01 4.11
N GLY A 56 5.47 -10.56 5.17
CA GLY A 56 6.21 -11.10 6.30
C GLY A 56 5.52 -12.34 6.83
N TYR A 57 6.13 -12.98 7.82
CA TYR A 57 5.55 -14.11 8.52
C TYR A 57 5.53 -13.83 10.02
N VAL A 58 4.58 -14.46 10.70
CA VAL A 58 4.35 -14.27 12.13
C VAL A 58 5.45 -14.96 12.94
N THR A 59 6.08 -14.21 13.85
CA THR A 59 7.16 -14.69 14.73
C THR A 59 6.72 -14.86 16.18
N SER A 60 5.68 -14.14 16.61
CA SER A 60 5.08 -14.30 17.94
C SER A 60 3.63 -13.83 17.95
N VAL A 61 2.88 -14.35 18.92
CA VAL A 61 1.54 -13.85 19.27
C VAL A 61 1.53 -13.46 20.74
N THR A 62 0.90 -12.34 21.07
CA THR A 62 0.79 -11.83 22.44
C THR A 62 -0.66 -11.54 22.79
N HIS A 63 -1.03 -11.81 24.03
CA HIS A 63 -2.29 -11.41 24.66
C HIS A 63 -1.94 -10.46 25.79
N HIS A 64 -2.59 -9.30 25.84
CA HIS A 64 -2.54 -8.37 26.95
C HIS A 64 -3.88 -8.45 27.67
N SER A 65 -3.85 -8.79 28.95
CA SER A 65 -5.04 -8.88 29.77
C SER A 65 -5.67 -7.51 29.94
N ALA A 66 -7.00 -7.46 30.03
CA ALA A 66 -7.72 -6.23 30.34
C ALA A 66 -7.08 -5.45 31.52
N TRP A 67 -6.97 -4.13 31.37
CA TRP A 67 -6.35 -3.26 32.37
C TRP A 67 -7.14 -1.97 32.61
N VAL A 68 -6.85 -1.31 33.72
CA VAL A 68 -7.48 -0.03 34.08
C VAL A 68 -6.42 1.07 34.11
N GLU A 69 -6.64 2.10 33.29
CA GLU A 69 -5.83 3.33 33.25
C GLU A 69 -6.48 4.39 34.15
N ARG A 70 -5.66 5.02 35.01
CA ARG A 70 -6.06 6.20 35.78
C ARG A 70 -5.70 7.48 35.01
N ARG A 71 -6.70 8.28 34.66
CA ARG A 71 -6.54 9.57 33.96
C ARG A 71 -6.93 10.73 34.86
N GLU A 72 -6.03 11.70 35.02
CA GLU A 72 -6.33 12.95 35.72
C GLU A 72 -6.82 13.99 34.71
N ILE A 73 -8.07 14.42 34.85
CA ILE A 73 -8.69 15.45 34.02
C ILE A 73 -8.82 16.72 34.83
N THR A 74 -8.40 17.83 34.23
CA THR A 74 -8.52 19.16 34.81
C THR A 74 -9.72 19.86 34.17
N GLU A 75 -10.74 20.17 34.96
CA GLU A 75 -11.96 20.84 34.50
C GLU A 75 -12.04 22.24 35.06
N THR A 76 -12.40 23.21 34.21
CA THR A 76 -12.74 24.55 34.63
C THR A 76 -14.25 24.62 34.89
N LYS A 77 -14.62 24.96 36.12
CA LYS A 77 -16.01 25.21 36.52
C LYS A 77 -16.19 26.68 36.86
N TYR A 78 -17.43 27.15 36.83
CA TYR A 78 -17.81 28.51 37.19
C TYR A 78 -18.69 28.45 38.44
N ASP A 79 -18.49 29.38 39.37
CA ASP A 79 -19.40 29.55 40.51
C ASP A 79 -20.66 30.34 40.12
N SER A 80 -21.56 30.54 41.08
CA SER A 80 -22.80 31.31 40.89
C SER A 80 -22.56 32.79 40.59
N GLU A 81 -21.33 33.28 40.77
CA GLU A 81 -20.90 34.66 40.48
C GLU A 81 -20.15 34.75 39.14
N GLY A 82 -20.00 33.63 38.40
CA GLY A 82 -19.34 33.56 37.10
C GLY A 82 -17.81 33.50 37.18
N LYS A 83 -17.21 33.31 38.36
CA LYS A 83 -15.76 33.18 38.51
C LYS A 83 -15.31 31.74 38.26
N SER A 84 -14.30 31.59 37.41
CA SER A 84 -13.75 30.29 37.05
C SER A 84 -12.83 29.73 38.13
N TYR A 85 -12.96 28.45 38.46
CA TYR A 85 -12.03 27.70 39.28
C TYR A 85 -11.75 26.32 38.68
N THR A 86 -10.60 25.75 39.04
CA THR A 86 -10.12 24.47 38.48
C THR A 86 -10.37 23.33 39.44
N VAL A 87 -10.97 22.24 38.94
CA VAL A 87 -11.19 20.99 39.69
C VAL A 87 -10.44 19.86 39.01
N LYS A 88 -9.70 19.06 39.79
CA LYS A 88 -9.10 17.81 39.31
C LYS A 88 -10.11 16.67 39.52
N ARG A 89 -10.43 15.97 38.44
CA ARG A 89 -11.26 14.75 38.46
C ARG A 89 -10.41 13.56 38.03
N ILE A 90 -10.47 12.49 38.82
CA ILE A 90 -9.83 11.22 38.45
C ILE A 90 -10.87 10.38 37.72
N GLU A 91 -10.53 9.94 36.51
CA GLU A 91 -11.31 9.01 35.71
C GLU A 91 -10.56 7.68 35.58
N HIS A 92 -11.31 6.57 35.60
CA HIS A 92 -10.77 5.22 35.37
C HIS A 92 -11.28 4.70 34.04
N ILE A 93 -10.36 4.50 33.10
CA ILE A 93 -10.64 4.00 31.76
C ILE A 93 -10.34 2.51 31.73
N LYS A 94 -11.35 1.70 31.38
CA LYS A 94 -11.21 0.25 31.25
C LYS A 94 -10.83 -0.08 29.81
N HIS A 95 -9.73 -0.80 29.65
CA HIS A 95 -9.28 -1.33 28.37
C HIS A 95 -9.57 -2.85 28.33
N PRO A 96 -10.18 -3.36 27.25
CA PRO A 96 -10.49 -4.78 27.11
C PRO A 96 -9.22 -5.60 26.85
N ASP A 97 -9.35 -6.94 26.82
CA ASP A 97 -8.28 -7.81 26.36
C ASP A 97 -7.87 -7.48 24.93
N GLU A 98 -6.56 -7.42 24.70
CA GLU A 98 -6.00 -7.18 23.37
C GLU A 98 -5.12 -8.34 22.95
N TYR A 99 -5.20 -8.72 21.68
CA TYR A 99 -4.40 -9.80 21.11
C TYR A 99 -3.67 -9.27 19.90
N PHE A 100 -2.41 -9.62 19.78
CA PHE A 100 -1.54 -9.17 18.70
C PHE A 100 -0.74 -10.32 18.14
N TRP A 101 -0.28 -10.14 16.91
CA TRP A 101 0.82 -10.91 16.37
C TRP A 101 1.93 -9.99 15.89
N ALA A 102 3.18 -10.39 16.07
CA ALA A 102 4.33 -9.68 15.54
C ALA A 102 4.89 -10.44 14.33
N LEU A 103 5.29 -9.69 13.31
CA LEU A 103 5.94 -10.23 12.12
C LEU A 103 7.46 -10.14 12.25
N ASN A 104 8.16 -10.95 11.45
CA ASN A 104 9.61 -10.85 11.24
C ASN A 104 10.07 -9.46 10.75
N THR A 105 9.17 -8.66 10.21
CA THR A 105 9.43 -7.28 9.74
C THR A 105 9.35 -6.23 10.86
N GLY A 106 9.05 -6.64 12.11
CA GLY A 106 8.84 -5.73 13.24
C GLY A 106 7.46 -5.07 13.27
N LYS A 107 6.59 -5.38 12.31
CA LYS A 107 5.18 -4.93 12.33
C LYS A 107 4.36 -5.78 13.28
N SER A 108 3.38 -5.16 13.91
CA SER A 108 2.38 -5.83 14.75
C SER A 108 0.98 -5.48 14.28
N PHE A 109 0.05 -6.43 14.40
CA PHE A 109 -1.36 -6.21 14.09
C PHE A 109 -2.23 -6.86 15.15
N THR A 110 -3.37 -6.23 15.43
CA THR A 110 -4.40 -6.77 16.32
C THR A 110 -5.06 -7.99 15.67
N ILE A 111 -5.27 -9.04 16.47
CA ILE A 111 -5.91 -10.29 16.07
C ILE A 111 -7.05 -10.63 17.03
N THR A 112 -7.76 -11.71 16.75
CA THR A 112 -8.76 -12.26 17.67
C THR A 112 -8.14 -13.25 18.63
N SER A 113 -8.78 -13.49 19.77
CA SER A 113 -8.38 -14.55 20.71
C SER A 113 -8.31 -15.93 20.05
N ASN A 114 -9.24 -16.24 19.14
CA ASN A 114 -9.21 -17.48 18.37
C ASN A 114 -7.98 -17.59 17.47
N ALA A 115 -7.52 -16.49 16.86
CA ALA A 115 -6.29 -16.50 16.08
C ALA A 115 -5.07 -16.73 16.98
N PHE A 116 -5.02 -16.09 18.16
CA PHE A 116 -3.96 -16.31 19.16
C PHE A 116 -3.85 -17.78 19.55
N TYR A 117 -4.92 -18.39 20.09
CA TYR A 117 -4.89 -19.78 20.55
C TYR A 117 -4.62 -20.77 19.41
N ARG A 118 -5.07 -20.47 18.18
CA ARG A 118 -4.79 -21.30 17.01
C ARG A 118 -3.30 -21.29 16.67
N MET A 119 -2.64 -20.14 16.73
CA MET A 119 -1.19 -20.04 16.51
C MET A 119 -0.42 -20.73 17.63
N CYS A 120 -0.77 -20.50 18.89
CA CYS A 120 -0.11 -21.19 20.02
C CYS A 120 -0.22 -22.71 19.89
N LYS A 121 -1.42 -23.21 19.56
CA LYS A 121 -1.63 -24.64 19.33
C LYS A 121 -0.85 -25.17 18.12
N ARG A 122 -0.73 -24.38 17.05
CA ARG A 122 -0.01 -24.77 15.84
C ARG A 122 1.50 -24.90 16.09
N TRP A 123 2.08 -23.95 16.81
CA TRP A 123 3.52 -23.97 17.15
C TRP A 123 3.84 -24.97 18.26
N GLY A 124 2.90 -25.24 19.17
CA GLY A 124 3.11 -26.18 20.26
C GLY A 124 4.21 -25.74 21.24
N THR A 125 4.59 -24.46 21.22
CA THR A 125 5.56 -23.86 22.14
C THR A 125 4.90 -23.47 23.45
N GLU A 126 5.69 -23.34 24.51
CA GLU A 126 5.20 -22.95 25.83
C GLU A 126 4.63 -21.52 25.81
N ILE A 127 3.51 -21.32 26.52
CA ILE A 127 2.93 -19.99 26.70
C ILE A 127 3.65 -19.32 27.88
N GLU A 128 4.41 -18.28 27.57
CA GLU A 128 5.15 -17.51 28.56
C GLU A 128 4.30 -16.39 29.14
N ARG A 129 4.37 -16.18 30.46
CA ARG A 129 3.78 -14.98 31.07
C ARG A 129 4.71 -13.79 30.84
N ILE A 130 4.15 -12.72 30.32
CA ILE A 130 4.86 -11.47 30.06
C ILE A 130 4.28 -10.35 30.93
N SER A 131 5.15 -9.44 31.38
CA SER A 131 4.71 -8.20 32.01
C SER A 131 4.67 -7.10 30.96
N VAL A 132 3.50 -6.52 30.73
CA VAL A 132 3.30 -5.49 29.72
C VAL A 132 3.20 -4.14 30.41
N TYR A 133 4.01 -3.18 29.95
CA TYR A 133 3.95 -1.84 30.51
C TYR A 133 2.77 -1.06 29.94
N HIS A 134 1.84 -0.68 30.82
CA HIS A 134 0.74 0.23 30.52
C HIS A 134 0.91 1.53 31.33
N PRO A 135 1.03 2.70 30.68
CA PRO A 135 1.13 3.98 31.38
C PRO A 135 -0.08 4.23 32.29
N ASN A 136 0.17 4.69 33.52
CA ASN A 136 -0.87 4.97 34.52
C ASN A 136 -1.80 3.78 34.83
N CYS A 137 -1.32 2.55 34.63
CA CYS A 137 -2.06 1.35 35.00
C CYS A 137 -2.24 1.25 36.52
N VAL A 138 -3.47 1.00 36.96
CA VAL A 138 -3.79 0.79 38.38
C VAL A 138 -4.17 -0.65 38.69
N SER A 139 -4.56 -1.45 37.69
CA SER A 139 -4.84 -2.87 37.84
C SER A 139 -4.86 -3.60 36.50
N GLY A 140 -4.48 -4.89 36.52
CA GLY A 140 -4.41 -5.74 35.34
C GLY A 140 -3.19 -5.47 34.45
N GLY A 141 -3.28 -5.85 33.18
CA GLY A 141 -2.27 -5.52 32.17
C GLY A 141 -1.08 -6.46 32.06
N ASP A 142 -1.05 -7.59 32.79
CA ASP A 142 -0.13 -8.67 32.46
C ASP A 142 -0.60 -9.41 31.20
N GLY A 143 0.28 -10.20 30.60
CA GLY A 143 -0.01 -10.86 29.34
C GLY A 143 0.57 -12.25 29.20
N GLU A 144 0.25 -12.85 28.06
CA GLU A 144 0.75 -14.14 27.63
C GLU A 144 1.41 -13.97 26.26
N ALA A 145 2.51 -14.67 26.02
CA ALA A 145 3.19 -14.70 24.74
C ALA A 145 3.44 -16.15 24.31
N CYS A 146 3.36 -16.37 23.01
CA CYS A 146 3.78 -17.60 22.38
C CYS A 146 4.67 -17.24 21.20
N TYR A 147 5.75 -18.00 21.02
CA TYR A 147 6.76 -17.74 20.01
C TYR A 147 6.76 -18.83 18.95
N TRP A 148 7.08 -18.44 17.72
CA TRP A 148 7.15 -19.34 16.59
C TRP A 148 8.16 -20.47 16.81
N ASP A 149 7.77 -21.69 16.42
CA ASP A 149 8.54 -22.94 16.56
C ASP A 149 9.74 -23.04 15.60
N GLY A 150 9.86 -22.12 14.65
CA GLY A 150 10.92 -22.12 13.63
C GLY A 150 10.58 -22.93 12.37
N ASP A 151 9.42 -23.59 12.31
CA ASP A 151 8.97 -24.31 11.12
C ASP A 151 8.23 -23.37 10.16
N GLU A 152 8.78 -23.21 8.96
CA GLU A 152 8.27 -22.34 7.89
C GLU A 152 6.81 -22.65 7.54
N TYR A 153 6.38 -23.90 7.63
CA TYR A 153 5.02 -24.29 7.26
C TYR A 153 4.01 -24.17 8.42
N ASN A 154 4.50 -23.93 9.64
CA ASN A 154 3.66 -23.72 10.83
C ASN A 154 3.43 -22.23 11.15
N THR A 155 4.06 -21.30 10.42
CA THR A 155 3.74 -19.87 10.57
C THR A 155 2.55 -19.44 9.70
N GLN A 156 2.13 -18.19 9.88
CA GLN A 156 1.13 -17.53 9.05
C GLN A 156 1.83 -16.43 8.26
N THR A 157 1.61 -16.40 6.94
CA THR A 157 2.09 -15.29 6.11
C THR A 157 1.13 -14.12 6.17
N VAL A 158 1.66 -12.90 6.10
CA VAL A 158 0.89 -11.66 6.15
C VAL A 158 1.40 -10.72 5.08
N THR A 159 0.49 -10.15 4.30
CA THR A 159 0.76 -9.10 3.32
C THR A 159 0.19 -7.79 3.82
N TYR A 160 1.02 -6.75 3.83
CA TYR A 160 0.65 -5.41 4.23
C TYR A 160 1.13 -4.39 3.20
N THR A 161 0.62 -3.18 3.29
CA THR A 161 0.90 -2.14 2.30
C THR A 161 1.73 -1.02 2.89
N HIS A 162 2.59 -0.46 2.06
CA HIS A 162 3.33 0.76 2.32
C HIS A 162 3.09 1.74 1.16
N ARG A 163 3.19 3.05 1.40
CA ARG A 163 3.05 4.05 0.33
C ARG A 163 4.42 4.59 -0.03
N TYR A 164 4.65 4.77 -1.33
CA TYR A 164 5.86 5.40 -1.82
C TYR A 164 5.56 6.42 -2.91
N TYR A 165 6.49 7.34 -3.11
CA TYR A 165 6.44 8.31 -4.19
C TYR A 165 6.87 7.66 -5.52
N ASN A 166 5.98 7.69 -6.50
CA ASN A 166 6.17 7.16 -7.84
C ASN A 166 6.10 8.28 -8.89
N PRO A 167 7.24 8.83 -9.31
CA PRO A 167 7.28 9.89 -10.33
C PRO A 167 6.89 9.38 -11.73
N VAL A 168 6.98 8.07 -11.99
CA VAL A 168 6.69 7.50 -13.33
C VAL A 168 5.20 7.56 -13.65
N LYS A 169 4.34 7.30 -12.65
CA LYS A 169 2.87 7.19 -12.79
C LYS A 169 2.22 8.37 -13.51
N ASN A 170 2.70 9.59 -13.26
CA ASN A 170 2.17 10.82 -13.87
C ASN A 170 3.07 11.46 -14.92
N SER A 171 4.27 10.91 -15.14
CA SER A 171 5.17 11.42 -16.17
C SER A 171 4.64 11.14 -17.58
N ASN A 172 5.14 11.88 -18.56
CA ASN A 172 4.99 11.54 -19.99
C ASN A 172 6.20 10.72 -20.48
N SER A 173 6.81 9.94 -19.57
CA SER A 173 7.99 9.13 -19.87
C SER A 173 7.67 7.96 -20.79
N VAL A 174 8.69 7.46 -21.50
CA VAL A 174 8.67 6.19 -22.23
C VAL A 174 8.33 4.99 -21.35
N PHE A 175 8.49 5.12 -20.03
CA PHE A 175 8.12 4.10 -19.06
C PHE A 175 6.60 3.98 -18.84
N ARG A 176 5.81 4.95 -19.34
CA ARG A 176 4.36 4.93 -19.19
C ARG A 176 3.69 4.13 -20.30
N GLY A 177 2.98 3.08 -19.89
CA GLY A 177 2.14 2.26 -20.76
C GLY A 177 0.88 2.97 -21.26
N GLN A 178 0.14 2.30 -22.14
CA GLN A 178 -1.16 2.78 -22.60
C GLN A 178 -2.18 2.80 -21.44
N ARG A 179 -3.07 3.80 -21.40
CA ARG A 179 -4.18 3.78 -20.43
C ARG A 179 -5.23 2.77 -20.88
N ILE A 180 -5.44 1.73 -20.09
CA ILE A 180 -6.46 0.71 -20.32
C ILE A 180 -7.59 0.92 -19.31
N SER A 181 -8.82 1.08 -19.81
CA SER A 181 -9.99 1.24 -18.94
C SER A 181 -10.38 -0.10 -18.30
N ARG A 182 -11.08 -0.08 -17.16
CA ARG A 182 -11.60 -1.33 -16.53
C ARG A 182 -12.51 -2.12 -17.47
N ILE A 183 -13.29 -1.44 -18.31
CA ILE A 183 -14.18 -2.08 -19.29
C ILE A 183 -13.36 -2.81 -20.35
N GLU A 184 -12.31 -2.15 -20.87
CA GLU A 184 -11.38 -2.76 -21.82
C GLU A 184 -10.61 -3.92 -21.20
N ALA A 185 -10.09 -3.74 -19.98
CA ALA A 185 -9.40 -4.79 -19.23
C ALA A 185 -10.27 -6.04 -19.06
N LYS A 186 -11.55 -5.87 -18.70
CA LYS A 186 -12.50 -6.97 -18.59
C LYS A 186 -12.76 -7.67 -19.93
N LYS A 187 -12.82 -6.94 -21.05
CA LYS A 187 -12.96 -7.51 -22.39
C LYS A 187 -11.73 -8.31 -22.80
N LEU A 188 -10.55 -7.82 -22.45
CA LEU A 188 -9.27 -8.48 -22.73
C LEU A 188 -8.97 -9.64 -21.76
N GLY A 189 -9.73 -9.78 -20.68
CA GLY A 189 -9.49 -10.81 -19.65
C GLY A 189 -8.26 -10.53 -18.79
N LEU A 190 -7.90 -9.25 -18.63
CA LEU A 190 -6.83 -8.80 -17.73
C LEU A 190 -7.25 -8.93 -16.27
N PHE A 191 -6.26 -9.12 -15.39
CA PHE A 191 -6.47 -9.21 -13.96
C PHE A 191 -6.55 -7.83 -13.33
N ASP A 192 -7.56 -7.63 -12.48
CA ASP A 192 -7.54 -6.55 -11.51
C ASP A 192 -6.39 -6.78 -10.53
N TYR A 193 -5.86 -5.68 -9.98
CA TYR A 193 -4.86 -5.79 -8.92
C TYR A 193 -5.43 -6.59 -7.75
N PRO A 194 -4.73 -7.65 -7.28
CA PRO A 194 -5.24 -8.46 -6.20
C PRO A 194 -5.33 -7.63 -4.93
N LYS A 195 -6.47 -7.68 -4.26
CA LYS A 195 -6.65 -7.05 -2.94
C LYS A 195 -6.13 -8.01 -1.88
N THR A 196 -5.75 -7.47 -0.72
CA THR A 196 -5.51 -8.27 0.48
C THR A 196 -6.85 -8.81 1.00
N SER A 197 -6.98 -10.14 1.07
CA SER A 197 -8.13 -10.84 1.64
C SER A 197 -7.73 -11.40 3.00
N GLY A 198 -8.34 -10.87 4.06
CA GLY A 198 -7.87 -11.14 5.42
C GLY A 198 -6.45 -10.62 5.59
N TRP A 199 -5.51 -11.54 5.82
CA TRP A 199 -4.11 -11.23 6.09
C TRP A 199 -3.18 -11.43 4.89
N GLU A 200 -3.67 -12.04 3.81
CA GLU A 200 -2.83 -12.42 2.67
C GLU A 200 -3.34 -11.77 1.38
N GLN A 201 -2.50 -11.79 0.35
CA GLN A 201 -2.87 -11.38 -1.00
C GLN A 201 -2.85 -12.61 -1.92
N ASP A 202 -3.73 -12.61 -2.92
CA ASP A 202 -3.68 -13.62 -3.97
C ASP A 202 -2.50 -13.34 -4.90
N VAL A 203 -1.52 -14.24 -4.87
CA VAL A 203 -0.24 -14.10 -5.61
C VAL A 203 -0.22 -14.88 -6.92
N LEU A 204 -1.10 -15.87 -7.07
CA LEU A 204 -1.27 -16.65 -8.30
C LEU A 204 -2.68 -16.41 -8.85
N LEU A 205 -2.79 -15.74 -9.99
CA LEU A 205 -4.06 -15.39 -10.61
C LEU A 205 -4.31 -16.23 -11.86
N VAL A 206 -5.49 -16.85 -11.93
CA VAL A 206 -5.86 -17.77 -13.01
C VAL A 206 -7.00 -17.18 -13.83
N SER A 207 -6.78 -17.02 -15.14
CA SER A 207 -7.80 -16.51 -16.04
C SER A 207 -8.91 -17.53 -16.24
N LYS A 208 -10.15 -17.08 -16.47
CA LYS A 208 -11.32 -17.95 -16.63
C LYS A 208 -11.19 -18.99 -17.75
N GLY A 209 -10.37 -18.71 -18.77
CA GLY A 209 -10.12 -19.64 -19.87
C GLY A 209 -9.05 -20.71 -19.57
N VAL A 210 -8.43 -20.69 -18.38
CA VAL A 210 -7.44 -21.68 -17.96
C VAL A 210 -8.10 -22.65 -16.98
N LYS A 211 -8.03 -23.95 -17.29
CA LYS A 211 -8.55 -25.00 -16.39
C LYS A 211 -7.71 -25.05 -15.12
N HIS A 212 -8.40 -25.00 -13.96
CA HIS A 212 -7.76 -25.12 -12.64
C HIS A 212 -7.08 -26.48 -12.46
N ARG A 213 -6.00 -26.51 -11.67
CA ARG A 213 -5.19 -27.69 -11.36
C ARG A 213 -4.73 -27.63 -9.90
N CYS A 214 -4.60 -28.78 -9.24
CA CYS A 214 -4.16 -28.85 -7.84
C CYS A 214 -2.76 -28.23 -7.62
N ASP A 215 -1.85 -28.37 -8.60
CA ASP A 215 -0.52 -27.76 -8.58
C ASP A 215 -0.57 -26.22 -8.44
N TYR A 216 -1.68 -25.57 -8.81
CA TYR A 216 -1.83 -24.12 -8.65
C TYR A 216 -2.02 -23.71 -7.20
N ASP A 217 -2.78 -24.50 -6.44
CA ASP A 217 -3.04 -24.22 -5.02
C ASP A 217 -1.75 -24.42 -4.21
N GLU A 218 -1.01 -25.48 -4.51
CA GLU A 218 0.31 -25.73 -3.92
C GLU A 218 1.33 -24.65 -4.31
N ALA A 219 1.38 -24.25 -5.58
CA ALA A 219 2.27 -23.18 -6.03
C ALA A 219 1.90 -21.82 -5.41
N ALA A 220 0.62 -21.51 -5.26
CA ALA A 220 0.17 -20.29 -4.60
C ALA A 220 0.60 -20.27 -3.13
N TYR A 221 0.50 -21.41 -2.44
CA TYR A 221 0.98 -21.56 -1.06
C TYR A 221 2.49 -21.33 -0.95
N GLU A 222 3.31 -22.00 -1.78
CA GLU A 222 4.76 -21.79 -1.80
C GLU A 222 5.14 -20.35 -2.17
N LEU A 223 4.39 -19.72 -3.08
CA LEU A 223 4.67 -18.36 -3.53
C LEU A 223 4.41 -17.32 -2.42
N LYS A 224 3.39 -17.54 -1.59
CA LYS A 224 3.14 -16.74 -0.38
C LYS A 224 4.29 -16.86 0.61
N HIS A 225 4.80 -18.08 0.81
CA HIS A 225 5.96 -18.32 1.68
C HIS A 225 7.22 -17.66 1.12
N LEU A 226 7.49 -17.80 -0.18
CA LEU A 226 8.57 -17.09 -0.85
C LEU A 226 8.49 -15.58 -0.61
N ASN A 227 7.32 -14.97 -0.82
CA ASN A 227 7.14 -13.54 -0.58
C ASN A 227 7.34 -13.16 0.90
N ALA A 228 6.86 -13.98 1.84
CA ALA A 228 7.00 -13.70 3.28
C ALA A 228 8.44 -13.86 3.81
N PHE A 229 9.15 -14.90 3.38
CA PHE A 229 10.48 -15.24 3.87
C PHE A 229 11.60 -14.52 3.13
N CYS A 230 11.43 -14.27 1.83
CA CYS A 230 12.44 -13.59 1.02
C CYS A 230 12.11 -12.12 0.76
N GLY A 231 10.86 -11.68 0.96
CA GLY A 231 10.44 -10.32 0.62
C GLY A 231 11.14 -9.22 1.40
N LEU A 232 11.42 -9.44 2.70
CA LEU A 232 12.15 -8.47 3.51
C LEU A 232 13.61 -8.34 3.08
N GLN A 233 14.30 -9.47 2.85
CA GLN A 233 15.73 -9.47 2.53
C GLN A 233 15.99 -9.01 1.09
N SER A 234 15.17 -9.44 0.15
CA SER A 234 15.37 -9.17 -1.29
C SER A 234 14.53 -7.99 -1.80
N GLU A 235 13.73 -7.36 -0.95
CA GLU A 235 12.77 -6.32 -1.33
C GLU A 235 11.93 -6.73 -2.55
N ILE A 236 11.33 -7.93 -2.51
CA ILE A 236 10.60 -8.51 -3.63
C ILE A 236 9.19 -8.97 -3.24
N HIS A 237 8.26 -8.83 -4.17
CA HIS A 237 6.93 -9.41 -4.09
C HIS A 237 6.56 -10.02 -5.46
N VAL A 238 6.38 -11.33 -5.50
CA VAL A 238 6.23 -12.09 -6.75
C VAL A 238 4.76 -12.40 -7.03
N PHE A 239 4.35 -12.22 -8.29
CA PHE A 239 3.06 -12.67 -8.81
C PHE A 239 3.25 -13.69 -9.94
N ILE A 240 2.33 -14.63 -10.07
CA ILE A 240 2.21 -15.52 -11.24
C ILE A 240 0.81 -15.33 -11.86
N LEU A 241 0.76 -14.99 -13.14
CA LEU A 241 -0.47 -14.75 -13.89
C LEU A 241 -0.63 -15.78 -15.00
N LEU A 242 -1.73 -16.54 -14.97
CA LEU A 242 -2.01 -17.60 -15.94
C LEU A 242 -3.08 -17.17 -16.93
N PHE A 243 -2.69 -17.10 -18.21
CA PHE A 243 -3.56 -16.78 -19.34
C PHE A 243 -3.76 -17.99 -20.25
N PRO A 244 -4.86 -18.06 -21.02
CA PRO A 244 -4.97 -19.04 -22.10
C PRO A 244 -3.87 -18.79 -23.15
N ALA A 245 -3.22 -19.83 -23.66
CA ALA A 245 -2.15 -19.64 -24.64
C ALA A 245 -2.61 -18.85 -25.89
N SER A 246 -3.88 -19.00 -26.29
CA SER A 246 -4.48 -18.39 -27.47
C SER A 246 -4.50 -16.86 -27.46
N VAL A 247 -4.42 -16.20 -26.30
CA VAL A 247 -4.39 -14.72 -26.26
C VAL A 247 -3.01 -14.15 -26.63
N GLY A 248 -1.97 -14.99 -26.62
CA GLY A 248 -0.60 -14.61 -27.00
C GLY A 248 0.13 -13.74 -25.97
N VAL A 249 1.44 -13.57 -26.20
CA VAL A 249 2.36 -12.85 -25.29
C VAL A 249 2.01 -11.38 -25.10
N SER A 250 1.39 -10.75 -26.10
CA SER A 250 1.01 -9.33 -26.05
C SER A 250 0.05 -9.00 -24.91
N ILE A 251 -0.69 -10.00 -24.39
CA ILE A 251 -1.56 -9.81 -23.21
C ILE A 251 -0.77 -9.39 -21.98
N ALA A 252 0.48 -9.85 -21.83
CA ALA A 252 1.34 -9.49 -20.70
C ALA A 252 1.70 -7.99 -20.74
N LEU A 253 1.92 -7.43 -21.94
CA LEU A 253 2.15 -6.00 -22.11
C LEU A 253 0.89 -5.19 -21.80
N LYS A 254 -0.29 -5.69 -22.19
CA LYS A 254 -1.57 -5.08 -21.82
C LYS A 254 -1.82 -5.17 -20.31
N GLN A 255 -1.44 -6.26 -19.67
CA GLN A 255 -1.52 -6.41 -18.22
C GLN A 255 -0.63 -5.40 -17.50
N ARG A 256 0.62 -5.24 -17.95
CA ARG A 256 1.55 -4.23 -17.45
C ARG A 256 0.96 -2.83 -17.55
N ASP A 257 0.41 -2.50 -18.71
CA ASP A 257 -0.17 -1.19 -18.99
C ASP A 257 -1.40 -0.93 -18.10
N TYR A 258 -2.26 -1.95 -17.89
CA TYR A 258 -3.40 -1.87 -16.98
C TYR A 258 -2.99 -1.73 -15.50
N TRP A 259 -1.88 -2.36 -15.10
CA TRP A 259 -1.27 -2.22 -13.77
C TRP A 259 -0.31 -1.03 -13.66
N GLU A 260 -0.31 -0.12 -14.64
CA GLU A 260 0.51 1.10 -14.64
C GLU A 260 2.01 0.82 -14.44
N GLY A 261 2.50 -0.33 -14.93
CA GLY A 261 3.90 -0.74 -14.85
C GLY A 261 4.26 -1.68 -13.70
N CYS A 262 3.29 -2.12 -12.87
CA CYS A 262 3.53 -2.86 -11.63
C CYS A 262 4.20 -1.98 -10.54
N ASN A 263 4.18 -2.42 -9.28
CA ASN A 263 4.84 -1.68 -8.20
C ASN A 263 6.35 -1.94 -8.18
N LYS A 264 7.10 -1.00 -7.57
CA LYS A 264 8.56 -0.98 -7.59
C LYS A 264 9.21 -2.30 -7.19
N ASN A 265 8.66 -3.02 -6.21
CA ASN A 265 9.23 -4.24 -5.65
C ASN A 265 8.66 -5.53 -6.26
N GLU A 266 7.91 -5.41 -7.35
CA GLU A 266 7.20 -6.56 -7.90
C GLU A 266 7.92 -7.24 -9.06
N PHE A 267 7.87 -8.57 -9.03
CA PHE A 267 8.27 -9.43 -10.13
C PHE A 267 7.08 -10.27 -10.57
N VAL A 268 6.53 -9.99 -11.74
CA VAL A 268 5.32 -10.65 -12.24
C VAL A 268 5.69 -11.61 -13.36
N VAL A 269 5.27 -12.86 -13.25
CA VAL A 269 5.50 -13.91 -14.27
C VAL A 269 4.17 -14.22 -14.95
N CYS A 270 4.03 -13.83 -16.21
CA CYS A 270 2.88 -14.13 -17.06
C CYS A 270 3.13 -15.39 -17.89
N LEU A 271 2.23 -16.37 -17.80
CA LEU A 271 2.33 -17.65 -18.50
C LEU A 271 1.12 -17.91 -19.39
N GLY A 272 1.38 -18.35 -20.62
CA GLY A 272 0.38 -18.84 -21.55
C GLY A 272 0.20 -20.35 -21.43
N ILE A 273 -0.96 -20.79 -20.97
CA ILE A 273 -1.25 -22.20 -20.71
C ILE A 273 -2.01 -22.83 -21.87
N GLU A 274 -1.46 -23.92 -22.41
CA GLU A 274 -2.08 -24.77 -23.43
C GLU A 274 -2.17 -26.21 -22.90
N GLY A 275 -3.33 -26.58 -22.37
CA GLY A 275 -3.50 -27.88 -21.72
C GLY A 275 -2.54 -28.04 -20.54
N THR A 276 -1.57 -28.95 -20.67
CA THR A 276 -0.52 -29.24 -19.65
C THR A 276 0.81 -28.55 -19.94
N LYS A 277 0.87 -27.71 -20.98
CA LYS A 277 2.09 -27.04 -21.43
C LYS A 277 2.02 -25.53 -21.19
N ILE A 278 3.20 -24.95 -21.05
CA ILE A 278 3.44 -23.51 -21.04
C ILE A 278 3.91 -23.15 -22.45
N ALA A 279 3.02 -22.52 -23.21
CA ALA A 279 3.26 -22.14 -24.61
C ALA A 279 4.15 -20.89 -24.72
N TRP A 280 4.03 -19.97 -23.76
CA TRP A 280 4.84 -18.78 -23.70
C TRP A 280 5.00 -18.27 -22.26
N CYS A 281 6.07 -17.51 -22.03
CA CYS A 281 6.38 -16.87 -20.76
C CYS A 281 6.82 -15.42 -21.01
N HIS A 282 6.36 -14.50 -20.17
CA HIS A 282 6.81 -13.12 -20.15
C HIS A 282 6.87 -12.62 -18.71
N THR A 283 7.83 -11.76 -18.41
CA THR A 283 8.06 -11.20 -17.08
C THR A 283 7.85 -9.70 -17.10
N LEU A 284 7.31 -9.15 -16.02
CA LEU A 284 7.14 -7.71 -15.81
C LEU A 284 7.83 -7.35 -14.50
N SER A 285 8.71 -6.36 -14.53
CA SER A 285 9.47 -5.95 -13.36
C SER A 285 10.10 -4.58 -13.55
N TRP A 286 10.48 -3.97 -12.43
CA TRP A 286 11.38 -2.81 -12.39
C TRP A 286 12.78 -3.27 -12.02
N MET A 287 13.46 -4.01 -12.91
CA MET A 287 14.86 -4.40 -12.73
C MET A 287 15.79 -3.51 -13.55
N ASP A 288 16.96 -3.19 -13.00
CA ASP A 288 18.00 -2.50 -13.78
C ASP A 288 18.65 -3.41 -14.83
N LYS A 289 18.86 -4.67 -14.47
CA LYS A 289 19.38 -5.72 -15.34
C LYS A 289 18.38 -6.87 -15.37
N PRO A 290 17.91 -7.32 -16.56
CA PRO A 290 16.88 -8.34 -16.66
C PRO A 290 17.44 -9.77 -16.48
N GLU A 291 18.34 -9.99 -15.51
CA GLU A 291 19.00 -11.30 -15.33
C GLU A 291 18.00 -12.38 -14.90
N LEU A 292 17.18 -12.09 -13.88
CA LEU A 292 16.13 -13.01 -13.45
C LEU A 292 15.07 -13.23 -14.54
N ASP A 293 14.67 -12.17 -15.26
CA ASP A 293 13.75 -12.24 -16.41
C ASP A 293 14.23 -13.27 -17.46
N VAL A 294 15.51 -13.19 -17.85
CA VAL A 294 16.09 -14.12 -18.83
C VAL A 294 16.10 -15.54 -18.28
N LYS A 295 16.49 -15.73 -17.01
CA LYS A 295 16.53 -17.06 -16.39
C LYS A 295 15.15 -17.71 -16.25
N VAL A 296 14.12 -16.94 -15.93
CA VAL A 296 12.74 -17.44 -15.89
C VAL A 296 12.27 -17.86 -17.28
N LYS A 297 12.57 -17.08 -18.32
CA LYS A 297 12.25 -17.46 -19.71
C LYS A 297 13.01 -18.73 -20.14
N GLU A 298 14.30 -18.82 -19.86
CA GLU A 298 15.11 -20.02 -20.10
C GLU A 298 14.55 -21.25 -19.36
N TYR A 299 14.09 -21.08 -18.12
CA TYR A 299 13.48 -22.14 -17.33
C TYR A 299 12.27 -22.73 -18.06
N PHE A 300 11.34 -21.90 -18.52
CA PHE A 300 10.12 -22.38 -19.18
C PHE A 300 10.33 -22.86 -20.62
N ILE A 301 11.41 -22.43 -21.29
CA ILE A 301 11.85 -23.05 -22.55
C ILE A 301 12.29 -24.50 -22.32
N ARG A 302 13.03 -24.77 -21.24
CA ARG A 302 13.53 -26.13 -20.90
C ARG A 302 12.47 -27.01 -20.21
N HIS A 303 11.60 -26.40 -19.41
CA HIS A 303 10.58 -27.05 -18.60
C HIS A 303 9.20 -26.53 -19.00
N ASN A 304 8.74 -26.89 -20.20
CA ASN A 304 7.49 -26.39 -20.75
C ASN A 304 6.23 -27.08 -20.20
N LYS A 305 6.32 -27.88 -19.14
CA LYS A 305 5.17 -28.50 -18.48
C LYS A 305 4.70 -27.62 -17.33
N VAL A 306 3.40 -27.64 -17.09
CA VAL A 306 2.78 -26.93 -15.96
C VAL A 306 3.13 -27.66 -14.66
N GLN A 307 4.19 -27.18 -14.01
CA GLN A 307 4.72 -27.62 -12.72
C GLN A 307 5.13 -26.38 -11.92
N LEU A 308 4.15 -25.60 -11.51
CA LEU A 308 4.36 -24.28 -10.91
C LEU A 308 4.98 -24.38 -9.53
N LYS A 309 4.66 -25.40 -8.73
CA LYS A 309 5.31 -25.60 -7.42
C LYS A 309 6.84 -25.73 -7.56
N LEU A 310 7.28 -26.59 -8.49
CA LEU A 310 8.70 -26.79 -8.77
C LEU A 310 9.36 -25.49 -9.28
N PHE A 311 8.63 -24.72 -10.09
CA PHE A 311 9.11 -23.42 -10.52
C PHE A 311 9.28 -22.44 -9.35
N VAL A 312 8.34 -22.38 -8.40
CA VAL A 312 8.46 -21.48 -7.22
C VAL A 312 9.66 -21.88 -6.35
N ILE A 313 9.87 -23.17 -6.13
CA ILE A 313 11.05 -23.69 -5.41
C ILE A 313 12.34 -23.31 -6.15
N TRP A 314 12.37 -23.48 -7.48
CA TRP A 314 13.49 -23.07 -8.30
C TRP A 314 13.73 -21.55 -8.20
N LEU A 315 12.66 -20.75 -8.27
CA LEU A 315 12.72 -19.29 -8.24
C LEU A 315 13.32 -18.79 -6.93
N ARG A 316 12.92 -19.37 -5.79
CA ARG A 316 13.48 -19.06 -4.46
C ARG A 316 15.01 -19.13 -4.46
N ASN A 317 15.57 -20.17 -5.09
CA ASN A 317 17.02 -20.38 -5.18
C ASN A 317 17.72 -19.45 -6.17
N HIS A 318 16.99 -18.69 -6.99
CA HIS A 318 17.52 -17.78 -7.99
C HIS A 318 17.20 -16.30 -7.69
N LEU A 319 16.60 -15.99 -6.54
CA LEU A 319 16.29 -14.62 -6.14
C LEU A 319 17.53 -13.74 -5.96
N TYR A 320 18.74 -14.30 -5.84
CA TYR A 320 19.97 -13.51 -5.84
C TYR A 320 20.21 -12.74 -7.15
N LEU A 321 19.54 -13.14 -8.24
CA LEU A 321 19.53 -12.44 -9.53
C LEU A 321 18.54 -11.26 -9.55
N TRP A 322 17.67 -11.16 -8.54
CA TRP A 322 16.77 -10.04 -8.39
C TRP A 322 17.54 -8.82 -7.89
N LYS A 323 17.48 -7.74 -8.66
CA LYS A 323 17.89 -6.42 -8.20
C LYS A 323 16.86 -5.40 -8.66
N ARG A 324 16.10 -4.90 -7.68
CA ARG A 324 15.11 -3.85 -7.88
C ARG A 324 15.80 -2.56 -8.33
N LYS A 325 15.18 -1.88 -9.27
CA LYS A 325 15.53 -0.52 -9.68
C LYS A 325 15.12 0.47 -8.60
N GLU A 326 16.00 1.42 -8.30
CA GLU A 326 15.69 2.44 -7.31
C GLU A 326 14.81 3.53 -7.89
N PHE A 327 13.65 3.76 -7.28
CA PHE A 327 12.71 4.78 -7.77
C PHE A 327 13.20 6.21 -7.49
N SER A 328 14.20 6.36 -6.60
CA SER A 328 14.95 7.60 -6.48
C SER A 328 15.67 7.99 -7.77
N ASP A 329 16.02 7.03 -8.62
CA ASP A 329 16.70 7.31 -9.88
C ASP A 329 15.78 8.04 -10.85
N PHE A 330 14.46 7.96 -10.66
CA PHE A 330 13.47 8.68 -11.45
C PHE A 330 13.16 10.09 -10.92
N LYS A 331 13.86 10.58 -9.88
CA LYS A 331 13.65 11.94 -9.35
C LYS A 331 13.82 13.03 -10.43
N TYR A 332 14.62 12.79 -11.47
CA TYR A 332 14.79 13.72 -12.59
C TYR A 332 13.52 13.92 -13.43
N LEU A 333 12.58 12.96 -13.44
CA LEU A 333 11.28 13.13 -14.10
C LEU A 333 10.48 14.28 -13.46
N GLY A 334 10.81 14.62 -12.21
CA GLY A 334 10.24 15.75 -11.51
C GLY A 334 8.72 15.69 -11.37
N TRP A 335 8.14 16.86 -11.14
CA TRP A 335 6.70 17.02 -10.93
C TRP A 335 6.01 17.20 -12.29
N GLN A 336 5.94 16.13 -13.08
CA GLN A 336 5.16 16.12 -14.31
C GLN A 336 3.76 15.55 -14.03
N MET A 337 2.72 16.31 -14.37
CA MET A 337 1.34 15.83 -14.32
C MET A 337 0.94 15.20 -15.63
N SER A 338 0.06 14.19 -15.56
CA SER A 338 -0.68 13.76 -16.72
C SER A 338 -1.53 14.92 -17.29
N GLN A 339 -1.80 14.93 -18.60
CA GLN A 339 -2.58 15.99 -19.24
C GLN A 339 -3.93 16.23 -18.55
N SER A 340 -4.65 15.15 -18.21
CA SER A 340 -5.91 15.23 -17.44
C SER A 340 -5.73 15.82 -16.04
N GLY A 341 -4.64 15.47 -15.36
CA GLY A 341 -4.30 16.03 -14.05
C GLY A 341 -3.96 17.52 -14.14
N SER A 342 -3.22 17.92 -15.18
CA SER A 342 -2.89 19.32 -15.45
C SER A 342 -4.14 20.15 -15.75
N THR A 343 -5.11 19.63 -16.51
CA THR A 343 -6.37 20.33 -16.79
C THR A 343 -7.20 20.51 -15.52
N LEU A 344 -7.37 19.45 -14.72
CA LEU A 344 -8.09 19.53 -13.45
C LEU A 344 -7.41 20.51 -12.49
N PHE A 345 -6.08 20.47 -12.43
CA PHE A 345 -5.28 21.39 -11.63
C PHE A 345 -5.56 22.85 -12.00
N TRP A 346 -5.45 23.21 -13.28
CA TRP A 346 -5.72 24.56 -13.74
C TRP A 346 -7.18 24.98 -13.54
N ALA A 347 -8.13 24.06 -13.71
CA ALA A 347 -9.55 24.33 -13.45
C ALA A 347 -9.81 24.66 -11.97
N ILE A 348 -9.19 23.92 -11.04
CA ILE A 348 -9.29 24.16 -9.60
C ILE A 348 -8.64 25.51 -9.24
N VAL A 349 -7.42 25.77 -9.72
CA VAL A 349 -6.72 27.05 -9.48
C VAL A 349 -7.54 28.23 -9.97
N LEU A 350 -8.11 28.14 -11.18
CA LEU A 350 -8.90 29.21 -11.78
C LEU A 350 -10.23 29.41 -11.04
N ALA A 351 -10.94 28.33 -10.67
CA ALA A 351 -12.16 28.40 -9.87
C ALA A 351 -11.91 29.07 -8.51
N LEU A 352 -10.83 28.70 -7.83
CA LEU A 352 -10.45 29.28 -6.54
C LEU A 352 -10.07 30.76 -6.67
N THR A 353 -9.35 31.12 -7.72
CA THR A 353 -9.00 32.52 -8.01
C THR A 353 -10.27 33.35 -8.24
N ILE A 354 -11.26 32.83 -8.97
CA ILE A 354 -12.54 33.49 -9.20
C ILE A 354 -13.31 33.66 -7.88
N VAL A 355 -13.38 32.62 -7.04
CA VAL A 355 -14.06 32.69 -5.73
C VAL A 355 -13.43 33.77 -4.86
N VAL A 356 -12.10 33.84 -4.79
CA VAL A 356 -11.39 34.88 -4.04
C VAL A 356 -11.73 36.27 -4.57
N LEU A 357 -11.72 36.47 -5.88
CA LEU A 357 -12.09 37.76 -6.49
C LEU A 357 -13.55 38.13 -6.19
N LEU A 358 -14.50 37.20 -6.38
CA LEU A 358 -15.92 37.44 -6.09
C LEU A 358 -16.11 37.81 -4.61
N CYS A 359 -15.55 37.05 -3.67
CA CYS A 359 -15.64 37.36 -2.24
C CYS A 359 -14.97 38.69 -1.87
N SER A 360 -13.99 39.16 -2.65
CA SER A 360 -13.33 40.44 -2.41
C SER A 360 -14.15 41.65 -2.89
N PHE A 361 -14.99 41.48 -3.93
CA PHE A 361 -15.79 42.56 -4.51
C PHE A 361 -17.28 42.54 -4.10
N TRP A 362 -17.80 41.43 -3.58
CA TRP A 362 -19.23 41.30 -3.18
C TRP A 362 -19.48 41.44 -1.68
N ILE A 363 -18.45 41.29 -0.85
CA ILE A 363 -18.56 41.39 0.63
C ILE A 363 -18.07 42.77 1.13
N GLY A 364 -17.49 43.59 0.24
CA GLY A 364 -17.08 44.97 0.51
C GLY A 364 -18.13 46.01 0.16
#